data_AF-A0AA38LPP4-F1
#
_entry.id   AF-A0AA38LPP4-F1
#
_cell.length_a   1.000
_cell.length_b   1.000
_cell.length_c   1.000
_cell.angle_alpha   90.00
_cell.angle_beta   90.00
_cell.angle_gamma   90.00
#
_symmetry.space_group_name_H-M   'P 1'
#
loop_
_entity.id
_entity.type
_entity.pdbx_description
1 polymer ?
#
loop_
_entity_poly.entity_id
_entity_poly.type
_entity_poly.pdbx_seq_one_letter_code
_entity_poly.pdbx_strand_id
1 'polypeptide(L)' 'MTLEGMQSLEKKQLAIRAAPFMLISGDLYKLGRDEVLVHCVLEHECNDIMEESHGGIAGGHY' A
#
# COMPACT_ATOMS: atom_id res chain seq x y z
N MET A 1 2.07 -14.27 9.93
CA MET A 1 1.62 -15.13 8.82
C MET A 1 2.79 -16.03 8.42
N THR A 2 2.71 -17.33 8.67
CA THR A 2 3.75 -18.30 8.26
C THR A 2 3.38 -18.90 6.91
N LEU A 3 4.36 -19.15 6.03
CA LEU A 3 4.15 -19.77 4.71
C LEU A 3 3.97 -21.31 4.79
N GLU A 4 3.80 -21.84 6.00
CA GLU A 4 3.63 -23.26 6.27
C GLU A 4 2.25 -23.70 5.81
N GLY A 5 2.19 -24.76 5.00
CA GLY A 5 0.95 -25.28 4.40
C GLY A 5 0.53 -24.66 3.06
N MET A 6 1.12 -23.53 2.63
CA MET A 6 0.81 -22.94 1.31
C MET A 6 1.33 -23.82 0.17
N GLN A 7 0.49 -24.04 -0.85
CA GLN A 7 0.88 -24.78 -2.04
C GLN A 7 1.90 -24.01 -2.88
N SER A 8 2.70 -24.73 -3.67
CA SER A 8 3.76 -24.14 -4.51
C SER A 8 3.24 -23.06 -5.47
N LEU A 9 2.05 -23.26 -6.05
CA LEU A 9 1.43 -22.28 -6.93
C LEU A 9 1.05 -20.99 -6.19
N GLU A 10 0.48 -21.10 -4.99
CA GLU A 10 0.09 -19.95 -4.19
C GLU A 10 1.30 -19.12 -3.75
N LYS A 11 2.42 -19.78 -3.43
CA LYS A 11 3.70 -19.10 -3.13
C LYS A 11 4.21 -18.31 -4.34
N LYS A 12 4.15 -18.89 -5.55
CA LYS A 12 4.54 -18.19 -6.78
C LYS A 12 3.63 -16.99 -7.06
N GLN A 13 2.32 -17.17 -6.93
CA GLN A 13 1.36 -16.09 -7.11
C GLN A 13 1.53 -14.98 -6.07
N LEU A 14 1.85 -15.34 -4.83
CA LEU A 14 2.18 -14.37 -3.79
C LEU A 14 3.44 -13.58 -4.16
N ALA A 15 4.52 -14.26 -4.56
CA ALA A 15 5.75 -13.58 -4.98
C ALA A 15 5.52 -12.61 -6.15
N ILE A 16 4.74 -13.01 -7.15
CA ILE A 16 4.38 -12.14 -8.28
C ILE A 16 3.58 -10.91 -7.80
N ARG A 17 2.60 -11.11 -6.91
CA ARG A 17 1.79 -10.00 -6.37
C ARG A 17 2.57 -9.08 -5.44
N ALA A 18 3.55 -9.63 -4.73
CA ALA A 18 4.41 -8.90 -3.80
C ALA A 18 5.59 -8.21 -4.49
N ALA A 19 5.92 -8.57 -5.74
CA ALA A 19 7.04 -8.01 -6.50
C ALA A 19 7.13 -6.48 -6.56
N PRO A 20 6.03 -5.70 -6.65
CA PRO A 20 6.14 -4.24 -6.66
C PRO A 20 6.29 -3.64 -5.26
N PHE A 21 6.26 -4.42 -4.19
CA PHE A 21 6.31 -3.91 -2.82
C PHE A 21 7.72 -3.98 -2.24
N MET A 22 8.10 -2.96 -1.49
CA MET A 22 9.40 -2.85 -0.82
C MET A 22 9.22 -2.37 0.62
N LEU A 23 9.97 -2.96 1.54
CA LEU A 23 10.05 -2.51 2.93
C LEU A 23 11.30 -1.64 3.07
N ILE A 24 11.12 -0.35 3.35
CA ILE A 24 12.21 0.61 3.49
C ILE A 24 12.07 1.22 4.88
N SER A 25 13.08 1.03 5.73
CA SER A 25 13.11 1.57 7.10
C SER A 25 11.92 1.18 8.00
N GLY A 26 11.21 0.10 7.69
CA GLY A 26 10.03 -0.36 8.43
C GLY A 26 8.70 0.00 7.78
N ASP A 27 8.72 0.86 6.77
CA ASP A 27 7.54 1.32 6.05
C ASP A 27 7.38 0.56 4.72
N LEU A 28 6.12 0.26 4.37
CA LEU A 28 5.80 -0.47 3.15
C LEU A 28 5.55 0.51 2.00
N TYR A 29 6.24 0.31 0.89
CA TYR A 29 6.08 1.09 -0.33
C TYR A 29 5.65 0.19 -1.48
N LYS A 30 4.91 0.77 -2.43
CA LYS A 30 4.57 0.12 -3.70
C LYS A 30 5.16 0.93 -4.85
N LEU A 31 5.86 0.26 -5.74
CA LEU A 31 6.36 0.82 -6.99
C LEU A 31 5.20 1.01 -7.97
N GLY A 32 4.96 2.27 -8.34
CA GLY A 32 4.01 2.66 -9.37
C GLY A 32 4.50 2.29 -10.77
N ARG A 33 3.61 2.42 -11.76
CA ARG A 33 3.97 2.18 -13.18
C ARG A 33 4.90 3.26 -13.73
N ASP A 34 4.91 4.41 -13.08
CA ASP A 34 5.76 5.57 -13.31
C ASP A 34 7.11 5.47 -12.59
N GLU A 35 7.44 4.29 -12.04
CA GLU A 35 8.68 4.03 -11.29
C GLU A 35 8.81 4.86 -10.00
N VAL A 36 7.71 5.48 -9.55
CA VAL A 36 7.64 6.23 -8.30
C VAL A 36 7.24 5.31 -7.15
N LEU A 37 7.90 5.45 -6.01
CA LEU A 37 7.51 4.74 -4.80
C LEU A 37 6.43 5.51 -4.03
N VAL A 38 5.30 4.86 -3.81
CA VAL A 38 4.19 5.40 -3.05
C VAL A 38 4.09 4.66 -1.71
N HIS A 39 4.00 5.41 -0.62
CA HIS A 39 3.82 4.87 0.72
C HIS A 39 2.47 4.16 0.83
N CYS A 40 2.47 2.92 1.33
CA CYS A 40 1.26 2.19 1.62
C CYS A 40 0.71 2.66 2.97
N VAL A 41 -0.36 3.43 2.92
CA VAL A 41 -1.08 3.88 4.12
C VAL A 41 -1.87 2.73 4.73
N LEU A 42 -1.90 2.69 6.06
CA LEU A 42 -2.76 1.81 6.83
C LEU A 42 -4.22 2.27 6.70
N GLU A 43 -5.16 1.36 6.93
CA GLU A 43 -6.60 1.65 6.78
C GLU A 43 -7.06 2.81 7.66
N HIS A 44 -6.53 2.93 8.88
CA HIS A 44 -6.85 4.06 9.76
C HIS A 44 -6.27 5.39 9.24
N GLU A 45 -5.04 5.38 8.76
CA GLU A 45 -4.39 6.57 8.17
C GLU A 45 -5.13 7.04 6.92
N CYS A 46 -5.72 6.11 6.16
CA CYS A 46 -6.54 6.44 4.99
C CYS A 46 -7.74 7.31 5.37
N ASN A 47 -8.44 6.99 6.47
CA ASN A 47 -9.57 7.79 6.92
C ASN A 47 -9.12 9.19 7.35
N ASP A 48 -8.02 9.28 8.10
CA ASP A 48 -7.48 10.56 8.56
C ASP A 48 -7.04 11.45 7.37
N ILE A 49 -6.35 10.86 6.38
CA ILE A 49 -5.94 11.55 5.15
C ILE A 49 -7.16 12.04 4.36
N MET A 50 -8.20 11.21 4.24
CA MET A 50 -9.42 11.57 3.53
C MET A 50 -10.18 12.68 4.26
N GLU A 51 -10.26 12.64 5.59
CA GLU A 51 -10.89 13.69 6.39
C GLU A 51 -10.13 15.02 6.26
N GLU A 52 -8.80 15.01 6.39
CA GLU A 52 -7.97 16.20 6.19
C GLU A 52 -8.11 16.76 4.76
N SER A 53 -8.13 15.89 3.75
CA SER A 53 -8.27 16.30 2.35
C SER A 53 -9.62 16.98 2.08
N HIS A 54 -10.70 16.50 2.71
CA HIS A 54 -12.02 17.12 2.62
C HIS A 54 -12.17 18.38 3.49
N GLY A 55 -11.48 18.45 4.62
CA GLY A 55 -11.52 19.60 5.54
C GLY A 55 -10.57 20.74 5.16
N GLY A 56 -9.59 20.48 4.28
CA GLY A 56 -8.57 21.43 3.87
C GLY A 56 -9.05 22.52 2.90
N ILE A 57 -8.16 23.46 2.59
CA ILE A 57 -8.43 24.65 1.75
C ILE A 57 -9.01 24.30 0.36
N ALA A 58 -8.74 23.10 -0.15
CA ALA A 58 -9.23 22.60 -1.44
C ALA A 58 -10.45 21.67 -1.34
N GLY A 59 -10.92 21.34 -0.13
CA GLY A 59 -11.98 20.35 0.11
C GLY A 59 -13.41 20.91 0.11
N GLY A 60 -13.57 22.23 -0.06
CA GLY A 60 -14.88 22.86 -0.22
C GLY A 60 -15.51 22.50 -1.57
N HIS A 61 -16.48 21.58 -1.57
CA HIS A 61 -17.45 21.49 -2.66
C HIS A 61 -18.35 22.74 -2.60
N TYR A 62 -17.99 23.78 -3.36
CA TYR A 62 -18.81 24.97 -3.55
C TYR A 62 -19.90 24.75 -4.61
#